data_AF-A3V1R9-F1
#
_entry.id   AF-A3V1R9-F1
#
_cell.length_a   1.000
_cell.length_b   1.000
_cell.length_c   1.000
_cell.angle_alpha   90.00
_cell.angle_beta   90.00
_cell.angle_gamma   90.00
#
_symmetry.space_group_name_H-M   'P 1'
#
loop_
_entity.id
_entity.type
_entity.pdbx_description
1 polymer ?
#
loop_
_entity_poly.entity_id
_entity_poly.type
_entity_poly.pdbx_seq_one_letter_code
_entity_poly.pdbx_strand_id
1 'polypeptide(L)'
;MIPPDVNVNFDLGATLGLSDKAEPLRSVRQFQKGDLFMLTIIQALLVIIGVVRFFVIAHFIMSWLIRFEVLNVRQQFVGQVWYTLERVLDPIYGPVRRMMPNMGGIDLAPVIVLVGLEILRIFLINNIGAFV
;
A
#
# COMPACT_ATOMS: atom_id res chain seq x y z
N MET A 1 16.65 68.48 32.71
CA MET A 1 15.23 68.38 32.30
C MET A 1 15.18 67.33 31.19
N ILE A 2 14.78 66.10 31.52
CA ILE A 2 14.67 64.97 30.58
C ILE A 2 13.16 64.78 30.32
N PRO A 3 12.71 64.68 29.07
CA PRO A 3 11.28 64.56 28.76
C PRO A 3 10.71 63.22 29.29
N PRO A 4 9.48 63.22 29.86
CA PRO A 4 8.90 62.10 30.63
C PRO A 4 8.33 60.94 29.78
N ASP A 5 8.61 60.87 28.49
CA ASP A 5 7.99 59.94 27.54
C ASP A 5 8.96 58.99 26.81
N VAL A 6 10.24 59.00 27.18
CA VAL A 6 11.22 58.07 26.57
C VAL A 6 11.02 56.66 27.13
N ASN A 7 10.20 55.86 26.45
CA ASN A 7 10.07 54.43 26.70
C ASN A 7 11.31 53.72 26.14
N VAL A 8 12.28 53.43 27.02
CA VAL A 8 13.51 52.68 26.71
C VAL A 8 13.16 51.20 26.57
N ASN A 9 12.46 50.84 25.50
CA ASN A 9 12.33 49.45 25.09
C ASN A 9 13.64 49.04 24.42
N PHE A 10 14.54 48.47 25.22
CA PHE A 10 15.82 47.95 24.75
C PHE A 10 15.55 46.69 23.90
N ASP A 11 15.48 46.86 22.58
CA ASP A 11 15.33 45.75 21.64
C ASP A 11 16.64 44.95 21.56
N LEU A 12 16.73 43.95 22.43
CA LEU A 12 17.84 42.99 22.52
C LEU A 12 18.01 42.18 21.21
N GLY A 13 16.96 42.03 20.41
CA GLY A 13 17.00 41.27 19.15
C GLY A 13 17.65 42.04 18.02
N ALA A 14 17.38 43.34 17.93
CA ALA A 14 17.97 44.24 16.93
C ALA A 14 19.43 44.58 17.24
N THR A 15 19.79 44.71 18.52
CA THR A 15 21.14 45.13 18.97
C THR A 15 22.18 44.01 18.93
N LEU A 16 21.78 42.76 19.10
CA LEU A 16 22.67 41.59 19.08
C LEU A 16 22.89 41.02 17.67
N GLY A 17 22.34 41.64 16.62
CA GLY A 17 22.45 41.16 15.25
C GLY A 17 21.85 39.75 15.04
N LEU A 18 20.98 39.29 15.94
CA LEU A 18 20.38 37.95 15.88
C LEU A 18 19.08 37.91 15.08
N SER A 19 18.52 39.06 14.72
CA SER A 19 17.32 39.17 13.88
C SER A 19 17.49 38.51 12.50
N ASP A 20 18.70 38.50 11.95
CA ASP A 20 19.02 37.93 10.63
C ASP A 20 19.26 36.41 10.68
N LYS A 21 19.50 35.85 11.87
CA LYS A 21 19.85 34.42 12.06
C LYS A 21 18.68 33.53 12.45
N ALA A 22 17.48 34.09 12.63
CA ALA A 22 16.28 33.34 13.02
C ALA A 22 15.51 32.75 11.83
N GLU A 23 15.86 33.12 10.59
CA GLU A 23 15.18 32.66 9.38
C GLU A 23 15.63 31.31 8.76
N PRO A 24 16.80 30.70 9.04
CA PRO A 24 17.22 29.48 8.35
C PRO A 24 16.49 28.20 8.83
N LEU A 25 15.68 28.29 9.88
CA LEU A 25 15.00 27.13 10.47
C LEU A 25 13.56 26.92 9.98
N ARG A 26 13.02 27.84 9.17
CA ARG A 26 11.67 27.74 8.60
C ARG A 26 11.62 26.89 7.31
N SER A 27 12.73 26.81 6.58
CA SER A 27 12.85 26.03 5.33
C SER A 27 13.03 24.53 5.56
N VAL A 28 13.54 24.10 6.71
CA VAL A 28 13.78 22.68 7.06
C VAL A 28 12.47 21.93 7.38
N ARG A 29 11.40 22.65 7.73
CA ARG A 29 10.10 22.06 8.13
C ARG A 29 9.07 21.97 6.99
N GLN A 30 9.32 22.62 5.85
CA GLN A 30 8.37 22.66 4.73
C GLN A 30 8.53 21.49 3.74
N PHE A 31 9.67 20.81 3.75
CA PHE A 31 9.87 19.53 3.05
C PHE A 31 9.35 18.37 3.92
N GLN A 32 8.08 17.96 3.81
CA GLN A 32 7.67 16.57 4.10
C GLN A 32 6.18 16.26 4.01
N LYS A 33 5.26 17.21 4.24
CA LYS A 33 3.84 16.84 4.46
C LYS A 33 3.15 16.26 3.21
N GLY A 34 3.46 16.76 2.02
CA GLY A 34 2.91 16.25 0.75
C GLY A 34 3.40 14.85 0.43
N ASP A 35 4.70 14.64 0.57
CA ASP A 35 5.41 13.37 0.36
C ASP A 35 4.87 12.29 1.30
N LEU A 36 4.66 12.61 2.58
CA LEU A 36 4.11 11.69 3.57
C LEU A 36 2.71 11.22 3.20
N PHE A 37 1.83 12.12 2.72
CA PHE A 37 0.47 11.75 2.34
C PHE A 37 0.47 10.81 1.12
N MET A 38 1.23 11.12 0.08
CA MET A 38 1.34 10.26 -1.11
C MET A 38 1.95 8.89 -0.79
N LEU A 39 2.96 8.84 0.08
CA LEU A 39 3.52 7.60 0.61
C LEU A 39 2.48 6.76 1.34
N THR A 40 1.64 7.37 2.20
CA THR A 40 0.59 6.61 2.90
C THR A 40 -0.45 6.02 1.96
N ILE A 41 -0.82 6.74 0.88
CA ILE A 41 -1.76 6.23 -0.12
C ILE A 41 -1.17 5.05 -0.88
N ILE A 42 0.07 5.17 -1.37
CA ILE A 42 0.72 4.09 -2.09
C ILE A 42 0.90 2.88 -1.16
N GLN A 43 1.29 3.11 0.09
CA GLN A 43 1.42 2.05 1.08
C GLN A 43 0.09 1.36 1.38
N ALA A 44 -1.01 2.12 1.50
CA ALA A 44 -2.35 1.55 1.67
C ALA A 44 -2.73 0.65 0.47
N LEU A 45 -2.44 1.08 -0.75
CA LEU A 45 -2.66 0.27 -1.95
C LEU A 45 -1.81 -1.00 -1.96
N LEU A 46 -0.53 -0.91 -1.57
CA LEU A 46 0.36 -2.06 -1.45
C LEU A 46 -0.15 -3.07 -0.41
N VAL A 47 -0.73 -2.60 0.69
CA VAL A 47 -1.37 -3.47 1.70
C VAL A 47 -2.57 -4.18 1.10
N ILE A 48 -3.43 -3.49 0.35
CA ILE A 48 -4.59 -4.10 -0.33
C ILE A 48 -4.13 -5.18 -1.31
N ILE A 49 -3.10 -4.90 -2.12
CA ILE A 49 -2.51 -5.90 -3.02
C ILE A 49 -1.97 -7.09 -2.23
N GLY A 50 -1.34 -6.86 -1.09
CA GLY A 50 -0.88 -7.91 -0.18
C GLY A 50 -2.02 -8.79 0.35
N VAL A 51 -3.15 -8.19 0.73
CA VAL A 51 -4.35 -8.91 1.17
C VAL A 51 -4.90 -9.79 0.04
N VAL A 52 -5.06 -9.23 -1.17
CA VAL A 52 -5.51 -10.02 -2.33
C VAL A 52 -4.54 -11.17 -2.62
N ARG A 53 -3.23 -10.90 -2.60
CA ARG A 53 -2.18 -11.93 -2.78
C ARG A 53 -2.33 -13.06 -1.75
N PHE A 54 -2.61 -12.75 -0.49
CA PHE A 54 -2.84 -13.75 0.55
C PHE A 54 -4.02 -14.68 0.20
N PHE A 55 -5.17 -14.13 -0.19
CA PHE A 55 -6.33 -14.93 -0.58
C PHE A 55 -6.03 -15.83 -1.79
N VAL A 56 -5.31 -15.30 -2.79
CA VAL A 56 -4.92 -16.06 -3.98
C VAL A 56 -3.97 -17.21 -3.61
N ILE A 57 -3.00 -16.98 -2.72
CA ILE A 57 -2.11 -18.04 -2.22
C ILE A 57 -2.92 -19.10 -1.45
N ALA A 58 -3.84 -18.67 -0.57
CA ALA A 58 -4.69 -19.59 0.18
C ALA A 58 -5.52 -20.48 -0.77
N HIS A 59 -6.08 -19.90 -1.83
CA HIS A 59 -6.81 -20.66 -2.84
C HIS A 59 -5.92 -21.62 -3.64
N PHE A 60 -4.71 -21.19 -4.00
CA PHE A 60 -3.73 -22.05 -4.66
C PHE A 60 -3.36 -23.27 -3.80
N ILE A 61 -3.06 -23.05 -2.51
CA ILE A 61 -2.74 -24.14 -1.57
C ILE A 61 -3.95 -25.06 -1.40
N MET A 62 -5.15 -24.51 -1.18
CA MET A 62 -6.38 -25.31 -1.06
C MET A 62 -6.62 -26.18 -2.30
N SER A 63 -6.45 -25.63 -3.50
CA SER A 63 -6.59 -26.36 -4.77
C SER A 63 -5.64 -27.56 -4.84
N TRP A 64 -4.39 -27.37 -4.38
CA TRP A 64 -3.39 -28.44 -4.36
C TRP A 64 -3.70 -29.51 -3.31
N LEU A 65 -4.13 -29.10 -2.12
CA LEU A 65 -4.56 -30.01 -1.05
C LEU A 65 -5.78 -30.85 -1.46
N ILE A 66 -6.74 -30.27 -2.18
CA ILE A 66 -7.91 -30.99 -2.70
C ILE A 66 -7.48 -31.97 -3.79
N ARG A 67 -6.60 -31.55 -4.71
CA ARG A 67 -6.11 -32.41 -5.80
C ARG A 67 -5.33 -33.63 -5.31
N PHE A 68 -4.58 -33.48 -4.23
CA PHE A 68 -3.87 -34.59 -3.60
C PHE A 68 -4.73 -35.37 -2.60
N GLU A 69 -6.04 -35.13 -2.58
CA GLU A 69 -7.00 -35.81 -1.68
C GLU A 69 -6.64 -35.65 -0.19
N VAL A 70 -5.85 -34.62 0.16
CA VAL A 70 -5.52 -34.29 1.55
C VAL A 70 -6.71 -33.61 2.23
N LEU A 71 -7.44 -32.77 1.49
CA LEU A 71 -8.65 -32.11 1.93
C LEU A 71 -9.85 -32.55 1.09
N ASN A 72 -10.96 -32.86 1.75
CA ASN A 72 -12.18 -33.28 1.07
C ASN A 72 -13.23 -32.17 1.09
N VAL A 73 -13.55 -31.63 -0.08
CA VAL A 73 -14.55 -30.54 -0.26
C VAL A 73 -15.95 -30.95 0.19
N ARG A 74 -16.24 -32.25 0.28
CA ARG A 74 -17.53 -32.75 0.80
C ARG A 74 -17.73 -32.45 2.28
N GLN A 75 -16.64 -32.20 3.03
CA GLN A 75 -16.74 -31.77 4.42
C GLN A 75 -17.24 -30.32 4.45
N GLN A 76 -18.27 -30.06 5.26
CA GLN A 76 -18.95 -28.76 5.31
C GLN A 76 -18.00 -27.58 5.51
N PHE A 77 -17.04 -27.70 6.43
CA PHE A 77 -16.06 -26.64 6.71
C PHE A 77 -15.13 -26.36 5.52
N VAL A 78 -14.51 -27.40 4.95
CA VAL A 78 -13.58 -27.29 3.81
C VAL A 78 -14.31 -26.73 2.59
N GLY A 79 -15.50 -27.27 2.29
CA GLY A 79 -16.34 -26.79 1.20
C GLY A 79 -16.74 -25.33 1.40
N GLN A 80 -17.19 -24.94 2.60
CA GLN A 80 -17.55 -23.56 2.89
C GLN A 80 -16.38 -22.59 2.68
N VAL A 81 -15.18 -22.94 3.18
CA VAL A 81 -13.97 -22.14 2.94
C VAL A 81 -13.66 -22.07 1.44
N TRP A 82 -13.68 -23.20 0.75
CA TRP A 82 -13.42 -23.29 -0.69
C TRP A 82 -14.34 -22.40 -1.51
N TYR A 83 -15.66 -22.55 -1.36
CA TYR A 83 -16.65 -21.77 -2.10
C TYR A 83 -16.63 -20.28 -1.71
N THR A 84 -16.30 -19.96 -0.46
CA THR A 84 -16.15 -18.56 -0.03
C THR A 84 -14.94 -17.92 -0.71
N LEU A 85 -13.79 -18.61 -0.72
CA LEU A 85 -12.59 -18.16 -1.40
C LEU A 85 -12.84 -17.98 -2.91
N GLU A 86 -13.48 -18.96 -3.53
CA GLU A 86 -13.83 -18.91 -4.95
C GLU A 86 -14.72 -17.70 -5.26
N ARG A 87 -15.78 -17.45 -4.47
CA ARG A 87 -16.65 -16.28 -4.66
C ARG A 87 -15.95 -14.94 -4.47
N VAL A 88 -15.04 -14.84 -3.49
CA VAL A 88 -14.27 -13.62 -3.23
C VAL A 88 -13.29 -13.34 -4.38
N LEU A 89 -12.72 -14.41 -4.96
CA LEU A 89 -11.71 -14.29 -6.02
C LEU A 89 -12.31 -14.30 -7.43
N ASP A 90 -13.55 -14.74 -7.62
CA ASP A 90 -14.25 -14.79 -8.91
C ASP A 90 -14.23 -13.48 -9.71
N PRO A 91 -14.42 -12.27 -9.14
CA PRO A 91 -14.29 -11.03 -9.92
C PRO A 91 -12.90 -10.82 -10.52
N ILE A 92 -11.86 -11.40 -9.90
CA ILE A 92 -10.47 -11.33 -10.38
C ILE A 92 -10.17 -12.51 -11.32
N TYR A 93 -10.64 -13.71 -10.98
CA TYR A 93 -10.36 -14.95 -11.70
C TYR A 93 -11.21 -15.09 -12.96
N GLY A 94 -12.45 -14.62 -12.96
CA GLY A 94 -13.36 -14.69 -14.09
C GLY A 94 -12.77 -14.12 -15.39
N PRO A 95 -12.25 -12.87 -15.38
CA PRO A 95 -11.56 -12.30 -16.54
C PRO A 95 -10.34 -13.12 -16.97
N VAL A 96 -9.51 -13.55 -16.02
CA VAL A 96 -8.29 -14.32 -16.32
C VAL A 96 -8.63 -15.69 -16.92
N ARG A 97 -9.63 -16.38 -16.38
CA ARG A 97 -10.13 -17.68 -16.90
C ARG A 97 -10.69 -17.57 -18.31
N ARG A 98 -11.31 -16.44 -18.70
CA ARG A 98 -11.78 -16.21 -20.08
C ARG A 98 -10.64 -16.03 -21.08
N MET A 99 -9.49 -15.53 -20.64
CA MET A 99 -8.31 -15.37 -21.48
C MET A 99 -7.50 -16.68 -21.62
N MET A 100 -7.69 -17.62 -20.69
CA MET A 100 -7.01 -18.91 -20.72
C MET A 100 -7.77 -19.94 -21.57
N PRO A 101 -7.07 -20.77 -22.36
CA PRO A 101 -7.63 -21.97 -22.95
C PRO A 101 -8.09 -22.95 -21.86
N ASN A 102 -9.12 -23.77 -22.11
CA ASN A 102 -9.60 -24.77 -21.15
C ASN A 102 -8.52 -25.84 -20.85
N MET A 103 -7.88 -25.76 -19.67
CA MET A 103 -6.71 -26.59 -19.30
C MET A 103 -7.07 -27.95 -18.65
N GLY A 104 -8.14 -28.61 -19.07
CA GLY A 104 -8.40 -30.01 -18.68
C GLY A 104 -8.53 -30.27 -17.17
N GLY A 105 -9.04 -29.30 -16.40
CA GLY A 105 -9.35 -29.45 -14.98
C GLY A 105 -8.27 -29.02 -14.00
N ILE A 106 -7.12 -28.49 -14.44
CA ILE A 106 -6.15 -27.80 -13.58
C ILE A 106 -6.44 -26.30 -13.63
N ASP A 107 -6.76 -25.70 -12.48
CA ASP A 107 -6.95 -24.24 -12.40
C ASP A 107 -5.60 -23.54 -12.24
N LEU A 108 -5.07 -23.01 -13.34
CA LEU A 108 -3.87 -22.17 -13.34
C LEU A 108 -4.17 -20.68 -13.08
N ALA A 109 -5.44 -20.28 -12.95
CA ALA A 109 -5.82 -18.89 -12.70
C ALA A 109 -5.10 -18.29 -11.47
N PRO A 110 -4.95 -19.02 -10.33
CA PRO A 110 -4.28 -18.47 -9.17
C PRO A 110 -2.82 -18.09 -9.45
N VAL A 111 -2.10 -18.92 -10.21
CA VAL A 111 -0.69 -18.66 -10.54
C VAL A 111 -0.57 -17.42 -11.43
N ILE A 112 -1.39 -17.31 -12.47
CA ILE A 112 -1.37 -16.15 -13.37
C ILE A 112 -1.69 -14.87 -12.60
N VAL A 113 -2.68 -14.92 -11.72
CA VAL A 113 -3.08 -13.77 -10.89
C VAL A 113 -1.98 -13.38 -9.92
N LEU A 114 -1.27 -14.34 -9.30
CA LEU A 114 -0.11 -14.03 -8.46
C LEU A 114 0.98 -13.29 -9.23
N VAL A 115 1.29 -13.75 -10.44
CA VAL A 115 2.28 -13.10 -11.30
C VAL A 115 1.83 -11.68 -11.65
N GLY A 116 0.57 -11.51 -12.05
CA GLY A 116 0.01 -10.18 -12.36
C GLY A 116 0.04 -9.22 -11.17
N LEU A 117 -0.32 -9.71 -9.97
CA LEU A 117 -0.25 -8.93 -8.73
C LEU A 117 1.18 -8.53 -8.37
N GLU A 118 2.16 -9.42 -8.55
CA GLU A 118 3.55 -9.10 -8.23
C GLU A 118 4.15 -8.11 -9.24
N ILE A 119 3.80 -8.22 -10.53
CA ILE A 119 4.17 -7.21 -11.54
C ILE A 119 3.58 -5.85 -11.16
N LEU A 120 2.30 -5.80 -10.79
CA LEU A 120 1.64 -4.57 -10.35
C LEU A 120 2.33 -3.98 -9.10
N ARG A 121 2.68 -4.83 -8.13
CA ARG A 121 3.39 -4.43 -6.92
C ARG A 121 4.76 -3.84 -7.24
N ILE A 122 5.56 -4.51 -8.07
CA ILE A 122 6.89 -4.03 -8.50
C ILE A 122 6.74 -2.71 -9.25
N PHE A 123 5.77 -2.60 -10.16
CA PHE A 123 5.49 -1.36 -10.88
C PHE A 123 5.18 -0.21 -9.92
N LEU A 124 4.30 -0.44 -8.93
CA LEU A 124 3.99 0.58 -7.93
C LEU A 124 5.23 0.99 -7.14
N ILE A 125 6.01 0.03 -6.61
CA ILE A 125 7.19 0.30 -5.80
C ILE A 125 8.26 1.07 -6.58
N ASN A 126 8.55 0.65 -7.81
CA ASN A 126 9.59 1.29 -8.63
C ASN A 126 9.22 2.73 -8.99
N ASN A 127 7.94 3.02 -9.16
CA ASN A 127 7.47 4.37 -9.47
C ASN A 127 7.22 5.23 -8.21
N ILE A 128 7.39 4.72 -6.97
CA ILE A 128 7.23 5.52 -5.74
C ILE A 128 8.12 6.78 -5.78
N GLY A 129 9.37 6.65 -6.26
CA GLY A 129 10.29 7.78 -6.39
C GLY A 129 9.94 8.75 -7.54
N ALA A 130 8.99 8.41 -8.40
CA ALA A 130 8.44 9.32 -9.41
C ALA A 130 7.20 10.08 -8.90
N PHE A 131 6.58 9.61 -7.81
CA PHE A 131 5.39 10.19 -7.19
C PHE A 131 5.66 10.98 -5.89
N VAL A 132 6.90 10.95 -5.38
CA VAL A 132 7.41 11.74 -4.24
C VAL A 132 8.43 12.74 -4.75
#